data_AF-A0A1V6CTV0-F1
#
_entry.id   AF-A0A1V6CTV0-F1
#
_cell.length_a   1.000
_cell.length_b   1.000
_cell.length_c   1.000
_cell.angle_alpha   90.00
_cell.angle_beta   90.00
_cell.angle_gamma   90.00
#
_symmetry.space_group_name_H-M   'P 1'
#
loop_
_entity.id
_entity.type
_entity.pdbx_description
1 polymer ?
#
loop_
_entity_poly.entity_id
_entity_poly.type
_entity_poly.pdbx_seq_one_letter_code
_entity_poly.pdbx_strand_id
1 'polypeptide(L)'
;MDERPLDKVTLIVCLDAQGEARGTLYEDAGDGYGYEHGMYRLTTFQVSQRAGRIAVASSFEGNWPEPVGRAVEVVLVPAPRGK
;
A
#
# COMPACT_ATOMS: atom_id res chain seq x y z
N MET A 1 -16.06 -7.00 -16.25
CA MET A 1 -14.66 -7.11 -16.76
C MET A 1 -13.90 -7.03 -15.47
N ASP A 2 -13.66 -8.18 -14.87
CA ASP A 2 -13.47 -8.24 -13.41
C ASP A 2 -12.00 -7.95 -13.10
N GLU A 3 -11.75 -7.02 -12.19
CA GLU A 3 -10.40 -6.70 -11.78
C GLU A 3 -9.78 -7.85 -10.99
N ARG A 4 -8.48 -8.05 -11.19
CA ARG A 4 -7.68 -9.02 -10.44
C ARG A 4 -6.64 -8.25 -9.61
N PRO A 5 -6.38 -8.69 -8.36
CA PRO A 5 -5.30 -8.13 -7.58
C PRO A 5 -3.96 -8.16 -8.32
N LEU A 6 -3.16 -7.11 -8.16
CA LEU A 6 -1.80 -7.02 -8.72
C LEU A 6 -0.88 -8.10 -8.14
N ASP A 7 -0.05 -8.73 -8.97
CA ASP A 7 0.97 -9.68 -8.51
C ASP A 7 2.19 -8.99 -7.85
N LYS A 8 2.42 -7.70 -8.19
CA LYS A 8 3.50 -6.88 -7.66
C LYS A 8 3.01 -5.46 -7.35
N VAL A 9 3.48 -4.92 -6.23
CA VAL A 9 3.29 -3.51 -5.86
C VAL A 9 4.67 -2.88 -5.61
N THR A 10 4.93 -1.74 -6.23
CA THR A 10 6.11 -0.91 -5.95
C THR A 10 5.68 0.33 -5.18
N LEU A 11 6.16 0.45 -3.95
CA LEU A 11 5.96 1.61 -3.08
C LEU A 11 7.08 2.61 -3.32
N ILE A 12 6.77 3.75 -3.93
CA ILE A 12 7.68 4.89 -4.05
C ILE A 12 7.47 5.77 -2.82
N VAL A 13 8.46 5.81 -1.94
CA VAL A 13 8.29 6.30 -0.57
C VAL A 13 9.18 7.52 -0.35
N CYS A 14 8.54 8.66 -0.08
CA CYS A 14 9.18 9.84 0.49
C CYS A 14 8.87 9.86 1.99
N LEU A 15 9.90 9.72 2.82
CA LEU A 15 9.74 9.79 4.27
C LEU A 15 9.54 11.25 4.71
N ASP A 16 8.74 11.44 5.75
CA ASP A 16 8.59 12.71 6.44
C ASP A 16 9.80 13.03 7.34
N ALA A 17 9.71 14.15 8.08
CA ALA A 17 10.76 14.60 8.99
C ALA A 17 10.99 13.67 10.19
N GLN A 18 10.04 12.78 10.49
CA GLN A 18 10.14 11.76 11.54
C GLN A 18 10.71 10.43 10.99
N GLY A 19 10.94 10.34 9.67
CA GLY A 19 11.42 9.13 9.02
C GLY A 19 10.29 8.14 8.76
N GLU A 20 9.06 8.61 8.62
CA GLU A 20 7.86 7.78 8.45
C GLU A 20 7.12 8.13 7.14
N ALA A 21 6.39 7.16 6.61
CA ALA A 21 5.46 7.34 5.51
C ALA A 21 4.30 6.35 5.65
N ARG A 22 3.11 6.80 5.27
CA ARG A 22 1.90 5.97 5.28
C ARG A 22 1.11 6.18 3.99
N GLY A 23 0.63 5.10 3.41
CA GLY A 23 -0.24 5.11 2.24
C GLY A 23 -1.19 3.93 2.26
N THR A 24 -2.33 4.06 1.57
CA THR A 24 -3.35 3.01 1.49
C THR A 24 -3.63 2.67 0.04
N LEU A 25 -3.58 1.37 -0.28
CA LEU A 25 -3.99 0.79 -1.56
C LEU A 25 -5.44 0.31 -1.44
N TYR A 26 -6.30 0.76 -2.34
CA TYR A 26 -7.67 0.28 -2.49
C TYR A 26 -7.75 -0.74 -3.63
N GLU A 27 -8.47 -1.84 -3.41
CA GLU A 27 -8.75 -2.86 -4.41
C GLU A 27 -10.20 -3.36 -4.25
N ASP A 28 -10.92 -3.55 -5.35
CA ASP A 28 -12.22 -4.22 -5.38
C ASP A 28 -12.40 -4.95 -6.73
N ALA A 29 -13.64 -5.29 -7.09
CA ALA A 29 -13.94 -5.96 -8.35
C ALA A 29 -13.81 -5.06 -9.58
N GLY A 30 -13.72 -3.73 -9.41
CA GLY A 30 -13.75 -2.74 -10.49
C GLY A 30 -15.13 -2.55 -11.15
N ASP A 31 -16.11 -3.41 -10.86
CA ASP A 31 -17.49 -3.29 -11.31
C ASP A 31 -18.54 -3.65 -10.23
N GLY A 32 -19.76 -3.15 -10.44
CA GLY A 32 -20.88 -3.34 -9.51
C GLY A 32 -20.80 -2.53 -8.21
N TYR A 33 -21.60 -2.94 -7.21
CA TYR A 33 -21.77 -2.27 -5.91
C TYR A 33 -21.29 -3.15 -4.74
N GLY A 34 -20.37 -4.08 -4.99
CA GLY A 34 -19.84 -4.98 -3.96
C GLY A 34 -19.20 -4.23 -2.79
N TYR A 35 -18.57 -3.08 -3.06
CA TYR A 35 -17.92 -2.23 -2.05
C TYR A 35 -18.89 -1.78 -0.95
N GLU A 36 -20.17 -1.54 -1.27
CA GLU A 36 -21.21 -1.14 -0.29
C GLU A 36 -21.48 -2.22 0.75
N HIS A 37 -21.13 -3.47 0.41
CA HIS A 37 -21.30 -4.66 1.25
C HIS A 37 -19.96 -5.19 1.77
N GLY A 38 -18.89 -4.38 1.70
CA GLY A 38 -17.57 -4.73 2.22
C GLY A 38 -16.69 -5.54 1.27
N MET A 39 -17.09 -5.75 0.01
CA MET A 39 -16.27 -6.42 -1.01
C MET A 39 -15.24 -5.46 -1.62
N TYR A 40 -14.38 -4.94 -0.75
CA TYR A 40 -13.20 -4.17 -1.07
C TYR A 40 -12.05 -4.63 -0.17
N ARG A 41 -10.83 -4.19 -0.46
CA ARG A 41 -9.68 -4.31 0.41
C ARG A 41 -8.95 -2.97 0.47
N LEU A 42 -8.79 -2.46 1.69
CA LEU A 42 -7.90 -1.34 1.98
C LEU A 42 -6.63 -1.90 2.61
N THR A 43 -5.51 -1.90 1.90
CA THR A 43 -4.20 -2.27 2.47
C THR A 43 -3.43 -1.02 2.84
N THR A 44 -3.25 -0.76 4.13
CA THR A 44 -2.43 0.36 4.61
C THR A 44 -0.99 -0.11 4.79
N PHE A 45 -0.06 0.51 4.08
CA PHE A 45 1.37 0.34 4.27
C PHE A 45 1.91 1.45 5.17
N GLN A 46 2.75 1.06 6.13
CA GLN A 46 3.53 1.96 6.97
C GLN A 46 5.01 1.64 6.75
N VAL A 47 5.76 2.64 6.33
CA VAL A 47 7.21 2.55 6.12
C VAL A 47 7.89 3.47 7.11
N SER A 48 8.90 2.96 7.81
CA SER A 48 9.70 3.75 8.72
C SER A 48 11.18 3.46 8.55
N GLN A 49 12.01 4.47 8.77
CA GLN A 49 13.46 4.34 8.79
C GLN A 49 14.02 4.77 10.14
N ARG A 50 14.65 3.84 10.87
CA ARG A 50 15.25 4.10 12.17
C ARG A 50 16.61 3.43 12.27
N ALA A 51 17.64 4.17 12.69
CA ALA A 51 19.01 3.69 12.85
C ALA A 51 19.55 2.90 11.62
N GLY A 52 19.28 3.41 10.41
CA GLY A 52 19.73 2.79 9.16
C GLY A 52 18.96 1.53 8.75
N ARG A 53 17.92 1.13 9.47
CA ARG A 53 17.02 0.03 9.10
C ARG A 53 15.71 0.57 8.54
N ILE A 54 15.23 -0.06 7.48
CA ILE A 54 13.91 0.19 6.90
C ILE A 54 12.98 -0.92 7.41
N ALA A 55 11.85 -0.52 7.97
CA ALA A 55 10.78 -1.42 8.36
C ALA A 55 9.53 -1.11 7.54
N VAL A 56 8.87 -2.16 7.06
CA VAL A 56 7.58 -2.07 6.37
C VAL A 56 6.59 -2.94 7.11
N ALA A 57 5.47 -2.34 7.47
CA ALA A 57 4.32 -3.02 8.04
C ALA A 57 3.10 -2.79 7.16
N SER A 58 2.19 -3.75 7.14
CA SER A 58 0.90 -3.61 6.47
C SER A 58 -0.24 -4.12 7.34
N SER A 59 -1.38 -3.44 7.26
CA SER A 59 -2.66 -3.90 7.80
C SER A 59 -3.71 -3.82 6.70
N PHE A 60 -4.82 -4.54 6.85
CA PHE A 60 -5.91 -4.50 5.87
C PHE A 60 -7.29 -4.46 6.51
N GLU A 61 -8.25 -3.94 5.74
CA GLU A 61 -9.69 -3.90 6.05
C GLU A 61 -10.49 -4.33 4.83
N GLY A 62 -11.69 -4.88 5.06
CA GLY A 62 -12.60 -5.37 4.03
C GLY A 62 -12.48 -6.87 3.73
N ASN A 63 -13.38 -7.36 2.87
CA ASN A 63 -13.56 -8.79 2.60
C ASN A 63 -13.04 -9.22 1.21
N TRP A 64 -12.50 -8.28 0.43
CA TRP A 64 -11.87 -8.64 -0.83
C TRP A 64 -10.60 -9.47 -0.57
N PRO A 65 -10.42 -10.62 -1.27
CA PRO A 65 -9.38 -11.58 -0.95
C PRO A 65 -7.97 -10.96 -0.94
N GLU A 66 -7.14 -11.46 -0.02
CA GLU A 66 -5.72 -11.13 -0.04
C GLU A 66 -5.05 -11.74 -1.28
N PRO A 67 -4.26 -10.96 -2.03
CA PRO A 67 -3.44 -11.48 -3.12
C PRO A 67 -2.32 -12.37 -2.58
N VAL A 68 -2.44 -13.67 -2.84
CA VAL A 68 -1.46 -14.68 -2.43
C VAL A 68 -0.16 -14.50 -3.22
N GLY A 69 0.96 -14.39 -2.51
CA GLY A 69 2.29 -14.35 -3.13
C GLY A 69 2.67 -13.00 -3.75
N ARG A 70 1.94 -11.92 -3.45
CA ARG A 70 2.27 -10.57 -3.94
C ARG A 70 3.66 -10.15 -3.51
N ALA A 71 4.47 -9.71 -4.48
CA ALA A 71 5.74 -9.05 -4.20
C ALA A 71 5.53 -7.57 -3.86
N VAL A 72 6.16 -7.10 -2.78
CA VAL A 72 6.21 -5.67 -2.42
C VAL A 72 7.64 -5.16 -2.54
N GLU A 73 7.85 -4.23 -3.45
CA GLU A 73 9.13 -3.53 -3.65
C GLU A 73 9.04 -2.13 -3.05
N VAL A 74 10.10 -1.67 -2.39
CA VAL A 74 10.14 -0.36 -1.72
C VAL A 74 11.28 0.45 -2.28
N VAL A 75 10.96 1.63 -2.81
CA VAL A 75 11.92 2.58 -3.38
C VAL A 75 11.86 3.87 -2.57
N LEU A 76 12.89 4.12 -1.76
CA LEU A 76 13.02 5.38 -1.04
C LEU A 76 13.48 6.49 -1.99
N VAL A 77 12.78 7.63 -1.98
CA VAL A 77 13.14 8.83 -2.72
C VAL A 77 13.45 9.99 -1.76
N PRO A 78 14.39 10.88 -2.09
CA PRO A 78 14.66 12.07 -1.28
C PRO A 78 13.42 12.96 -1.17
N ALA A 79 13.28 13.66 -0.04
CA ALA A 79 12.29 14.71 0.09
C ALA A 79 12.48 15.78 -1.01
N PRO A 80 11.39 16.34 -1.57
CA PRO A 80 11.49 17.43 -2.53
C PRO A 80 12.31 18.57 -1.92
N ARG A 81 13.36 19.01 -2.62
CA ARG A 81 14.06 20.23 -2.24
C ARG A 81 13.10 21.38 -2.48
N GLY A 82 12.74 22.11 -1.42
CA GLY A 82 11.93 23.33 -1.54
C GLY A 82 12.59 24.31 -2.51
N LYS A 83 11.76 25.08 -3.24
CA LYS A 83 12.23 26.18 -4.10
C LYS A 83 12.99 27.23 -3.29
#